data_AF-A0A094KLI9-F1
#
_entry.id   AF-A0A094KLI9-F1
#
_cell.length_a   1.000
_cell.length_b   1.000
_cell.length_c   1.000
_cell.angle_alpha   90.00
_cell.angle_beta   90.00
_cell.angle_gamma   90.00
#
_symmetry.space_group_name_H-M   'P 1'
#
loop_
_entity.id
_entity.type
_entity.pdbx_description
1 polymer ?
#
loop_
_entity_poly.entity_id
_entity_poly.type
_entity_poly.pdbx_seq_one_letter_code
_entity_poly.pdbx_strand_id
1 'polypeptide(L)'
;TAYFLSLSSEMQSSSATLRTSIFLPTDEEHVCQITFHYWISQMSGTLMVGLRKHSEDTITNIWQVSKELQNQWKTNTITINSTEKYEV
;
A
#
# COMPACT_ATOMS: atom_id res chain seq x y z
N THR A 1 12.74 7.39 19.91
CA THR A 1 13.11 6.38 18.90
C THR A 1 11.93 6.19 17.96
N ALA A 2 12.17 6.09 16.66
CA ALA A 2 11.13 5.82 15.67
C ALA A 2 11.42 4.48 14.97
N TYR A 3 10.37 3.77 14.59
CA TYR A 3 10.46 2.46 13.92
C TYR A 3 9.74 2.54 12.59
N PHE A 4 10.26 1.82 11.59
CA PHE A 4 9.67 1.73 10.26
C PHE A 4 9.98 0.35 9.65
N LEU A 5 9.16 -0.06 8.68
CA LEU A 5 9.40 -1.25 7.88
C LEU A 5 10.29 -0.88 6.70
N SER A 6 11.29 -1.71 6.41
CA SER A 6 12.26 -1.47 5.34
C SER A 6 12.40 -2.69 4.44
N LEU A 7 12.45 -2.45 3.14
CA LEU A 7 12.77 -3.46 2.12
C LEU A 7 14.10 -3.09 1.46
N SER A 8 15.10 -3.97 1.53
CA SER A 8 16.43 -3.77 0.95
C SER A 8 16.50 -4.19 -0.51
N SER A 9 17.16 -3.40 -1.36
CA SER A 9 17.32 -3.65 -2.80
C SER A 9 18.28 -4.81 -3.15
N GLU A 10 18.96 -5.41 -2.19
CA GLU A 10 19.96 -6.47 -2.41
C GLU A 10 19.34 -7.76 -2.99
N MET A 11 18.02 -7.93 -2.87
CA MET A 11 17.27 -9.02 -3.50
C MET A 11 16.58 -8.52 -4.77
N GLN A 12 17.35 -8.38 -5.85
CA GLN A 12 16.95 -7.75 -7.13
C GLN A 12 15.70 -8.34 -7.82
N SER A 13 15.15 -9.45 -7.32
CA SER A 13 14.05 -10.18 -7.96
C SER A 13 12.94 -10.64 -6.99
N SER A 14 12.92 -10.17 -5.74
CA SER A 14 11.90 -10.59 -4.75
C SER A 14 11.00 -9.42 -4.34
N SER A 15 9.69 -9.58 -4.53
CA SER A 15 8.68 -8.69 -3.94
C SER A 15 8.42 -9.07 -2.49
N ALA A 16 8.20 -8.07 -1.63
CA ALA A 16 7.67 -8.28 -0.28
C ALA A 16 6.26 -7.72 -0.18
N THR A 17 5.38 -8.45 0.50
CA THR A 17 3.99 -8.05 0.71
C THR A 17 3.73 -7.89 2.20
N LEU A 18 3.29 -6.71 2.60
CA LEU A 18 2.67 -6.46 3.89
C LEU A 18 1.16 -6.44 3.67
N ARG A 19 0.41 -7.06 4.58
CA ARG A 19 -1.04 -7.18 4.47
C ARG A 19 -1.71 -6.77 5.78
N THR A 20 -2.79 -6.02 5.69
CA THR A 20 -3.58 -5.62 6.87
C THR A 20 -4.41 -6.78 7.41
N SER A 21 -5.05 -6.57 8.56
CA SER A 21 -6.22 -7.37 8.93
C SER A 21 -7.41 -7.05 8.02
N ILE A 22 -8.43 -7.90 8.03
CA ILE A 22 -9.65 -7.72 7.24
C ILE A 22 -10.46 -6.51 7.76
N PHE A 23 -10.77 -5.60 6.85
CA PHE A 23 -11.67 -4.47 7.08
C PHE A 23 -13.12 -4.79 6.67
N LEU A 24 -14.07 -4.06 7.26
CA LEU A 24 -15.50 -4.12 6.94
C LEU A 24 -15.82 -3.27 5.69
N PRO A 25 -16.96 -3.54 5.01
CA PRO A 25 -17.42 -2.72 3.89
C PRO A 25 -17.52 -1.23 4.22
N THR A 26 -17.35 -0.39 3.20
CA THR A 26 -17.47 1.07 3.26
C THR A 26 -18.73 1.53 2.53
N ASP A 27 -19.28 2.67 2.94
CA ASP A 27 -20.39 3.36 2.26
C ASP A 27 -20.23 4.89 2.40
N GLU A 28 -21.25 5.66 2.02
CA GLU A 28 -21.23 7.13 2.09
C GLU A 28 -21.10 7.67 3.52
N GLU A 29 -21.55 6.91 4.53
CA GLU A 29 -21.45 7.26 5.94
C GLU A 29 -20.17 6.68 6.57
N HIS A 30 -19.66 5.57 6.03
CA HIS A 30 -18.51 4.80 6.53
C HIS A 30 -17.34 4.82 5.54
N VAL A 31 -16.75 6.00 5.35
CA VAL A 31 -15.58 6.18 4.47
C VAL A 31 -14.31 5.66 5.14
N CYS A 32 -13.51 4.87 4.42
CA CYS A 32 -12.18 4.45 4.87
C CYS A 32 -11.07 5.19 4.12
N GLN A 33 -10.23 5.91 4.87
CA GLN A 33 -9.01 6.54 4.34
C GLN A 33 -7.77 5.97 5.03
N ILE A 34 -6.81 5.51 4.22
CA ILE A 34 -5.54 4.99 4.72
C ILE A 34 -4.46 5.99 4.36
N THR A 35 -3.83 6.56 5.39
CA THR A 35 -2.69 7.45 5.23
C THR A 35 -1.42 6.72 5.62
N PHE A 36 -0.42 6.76 4.75
CA PHE A 36 0.87 6.11 4.99
C PHE A 36 2.03 7.04 4.64
N HIS A 37 3.12 6.86 5.38
CA HIS A 37 4.39 7.52 5.13
C HIS A 37 5.34 6.55 4.45
N TYR A 38 6.00 6.98 3.38
CA TYR A 38 6.92 6.15 2.63
C TYR A 38 8.16 6.93 2.21
N TRP A 39 9.24 6.19 2.00
CA TRP A 39 10.49 6.70 1.46
C TRP A 39 11.07 5.64 0.52
N ILE A 40 11.44 6.04 -0.68
CA ILE A 40 12.00 5.14 -1.70
C ILE A 40 13.36 5.69 -2.11
N SER A 41 14.40 4.86 -1.98
CA SER A 41 15.74 5.24 -2.37
C SER A 41 15.91 5.25 -3.90
N GLN A 42 17.01 5.83 -4.40
CA GLN A 42 17.29 5.92 -5.84
C GLN A 42 17.49 4.54 -6.51
N MET A 43 17.85 3.51 -5.73
CA MET A 43 17.90 2.13 -6.21
C MET A 43 16.48 1.62 -6.40
N SER A 44 16.13 1.38 -7.67
CA SER A 44 14.78 1.16 -8.18
C SER A 44 13.96 0.12 -7.42
N GLY A 45 12.77 0.53 -7.00
CA GLY A 45 11.68 -0.34 -6.59
C GLY A 45 10.33 0.32 -6.92
N THR A 46 9.28 -0.49 -6.95
CA THR A 46 7.90 -0.02 -7.06
C THR A 46 7.21 -0.31 -5.74
N LEU A 47 6.67 0.72 -5.08
CA LEU A 47 5.76 0.53 -3.97
C LEU A 47 4.35 0.52 -4.54
N MET A 48 3.60 -0.55 -4.28
CA MET A 48 2.22 -0.72 -4.72
C MET A 48 1.34 -0.94 -3.50
N VAL A 49 0.16 -0.33 -3.52
CA VAL A 49 -0.94 -0.67 -2.63
C VAL A 49 -1.96 -1.48 -3.42
N GLY A 50 -2.17 -2.71 -2.98
CA GLY A 50 -3.16 -3.62 -3.52
C GLY A 50 -4.46 -3.55 -2.72
N LEU A 51 -5.58 -3.87 -3.35
CA LEU A 51 -6.85 -4.12 -2.70
C LEU A 51 -7.27 -5.54 -3.04
N ARG A 52 -7.48 -6.36 -2.03
CA ARG A 52 -8.05 -7.71 -2.16
C ARG A 52 -9.40 -7.74 -1.50
N LYS A 53 -10.45 -7.97 -2.28
CA LYS A 53 -11.79 -8.18 -1.76
C LYS A 53 -12.03 -9.65 -1.46
N HIS A 54 -13.02 -9.98 -0.63
CA HIS A 54 -13.31 -11.37 -0.29
C HIS A 54 -13.83 -12.20 -1.48
N SER A 55 -14.65 -11.60 -2.35
CA SER A 55 -15.21 -12.27 -3.54
C SER A 55 -14.19 -12.43 -4.67
N GLU A 56 -13.12 -11.65 -4.65
CA GLU A 56 -12.09 -11.61 -5.69
C GLU A 56 -10.81 -12.29 -5.18
N ASP A 57 -10.34 -13.32 -5.87
CA ASP A 57 -9.08 -13.96 -5.51
C ASP A 57 -7.84 -13.16 -6.02
N THR A 58 -8.08 -12.09 -6.78
CA THR A 58 -7.04 -11.25 -7.36
C THR A 58 -6.82 -9.98 -6.56
N ILE A 59 -5.56 -9.54 -6.51
CA ILE A 59 -5.18 -8.26 -5.92
C ILE A 59 -5.29 -7.18 -7.01
N THR A 60 -6.13 -6.18 -6.77
CA THR A 60 -6.28 -5.03 -7.67
C THR A 60 -5.33 -3.92 -7.23
N ASN A 61 -4.53 -3.38 -8.15
CA ASN A 61 -3.68 -2.24 -7.86
C ASN A 61 -4.51 -0.96 -7.79
N ILE A 62 -4.52 -0.30 -6.64
CA ILE A 62 -5.27 0.94 -6.41
C ILE A 62 -4.36 2.16 -6.28
N TRP A 63 -3.06 1.95 -6.05
CA TRP A 63 -2.06 3.01 -6.04
C TRP A 63 -0.68 2.40 -6.23
N GLN A 64 0.18 3.09 -6.98
CA GLN A 64 1.58 2.71 -7.08
C GLN A 64 2.48 3.91 -7.32
N VAL A 65 3.73 3.77 -6.92
CA VAL A 65 4.79 4.71 -7.27
C VAL A 65 6.07 3.94 -7.56
N SER A 66 6.76 4.38 -8.61
CA SER A 66 8.07 3.87 -8.99
C SER A 66 9.04 5.03 -9.05
N LYS A 67 10.31 4.81 -8.68
CA LYS A 67 11.43 5.75 -8.88
C LYS A 67 11.07 7.23 -8.68
N GLU A 68 11.19 7.71 -7.44
CA GLU A 68 11.11 9.15 -7.19
C GLU A 68 12.51 9.74 -7.00
N LEU A 69 12.81 10.82 -7.73
CA LEU A 69 14.07 11.58 -7.62
C LEU A 69 14.24 12.30 -6.27
N GLN A 70 13.26 12.20 -5.38
CA GLN A 70 13.22 12.92 -4.12
C GLN A 70 13.53 11.96 -2.97
N ASN A 71 14.75 12.07 -2.44
CA ASN A 71 15.26 11.33 -1.29
C ASN A 71 14.64 11.84 0.04
N GLN A 72 13.31 11.82 0.15
CA GLN A 72 12.57 12.44 1.25
C GLN A 72 11.34 11.60 1.61
N TRP A 73 10.98 11.62 2.90
CA TRP A 73 9.74 11.00 3.36
C TRP A 73 8.54 11.71 2.75
N LYS A 74 7.61 10.92 2.22
CA LYS A 74 6.35 11.40 1.65
C LYS A 74 5.18 10.83 2.41
N THR A 75 4.04 11.48 2.22
CA THR A 75 2.76 11.07 2.79
C THR A 75 1.77 10.92 1.65
N ASN A 76 1.04 9.81 1.63
CA ASN A 76 -0.04 9.62 0.69
C ASN A 76 -1.28 9.10 1.42
N THR A 77 -2.44 9.54 0.97
CA THR A 77 -3.74 9.11 1.49
C THR A 77 -4.52 8.47 0.35
N ILE A 78 -4.94 7.23 0.54
CA ILE A 78 -5.85 6.53 -0.35
C ILE A 78 -7.22 6.43 0.30
N THR A 79 -8.28 6.51 -0.52
CA THR A 79 -9.65 6.24 -0.09
C THR A 79 -10.03 4.86 -0.61
N ILE A 80 -10.51 3.98 0.27
CA ILE A 80 -10.98 2.65 -0.11
C ILE A 80 -12.50 2.69 -0.26
N ASN A 81 -12.97 2.19 -1.40
CA ASN A 81 -14.38 1.98 -1.67
C ASN A 81 -14.60 0.49 -1.94
N SER A 82 -15.23 -0.21 -1.00
CA SER A 82 -15.55 -1.63 -1.12
C SER A 82 -16.91 -1.94 -0.47
N THR A 83 -17.80 -2.58 -1.23
CA THR A 83 -19.11 -3.04 -0.74
C THR A 83 -19.03 -4.37 0.02
N GLU A 84 -17.84 -4.95 0.12
CA GLU A 84 -17.57 -6.21 0.81
C GLU A 84 -16.31 -6.11 1.68
N LYS A 85 -16.04 -7.13 2.49
CA LYS A 85 -14.83 -7.21 3.31
C LYS A 85 -13.59 -7.21 2.44
N TYR A 86 -12.55 -6.51 2.87
CA TYR A 86 -11.33 -6.32 2.08
C TYR A 86 -10.07 -6.27 2.94
N GLU A 87 -8.94 -6.45 2.28
CA GLU A 87 -7.60 -6.30 2.83
C GLU A 87 -6.76 -5.45 1.90
N VAL A 88 -5.79 -4.75 2.48
CA VAL A 88 -4.86 -3.85 1.78
C VAL A 88 -3.44 -4.35 1.95
#